data_AF-A0A1B1YR27-F1
#
_entry.id   AF-A0A1B1YR27-F1
#
_cell.length_a   1.000
_cell.length_b   1.000
_cell.length_c   1.000
_cell.angle_alpha   90.00
_cell.angle_beta   90.00
_cell.angle_gamma   90.00
#
_symmetry.space_group_name_H-M   'P 1'
#
loop_
_entity.id
_entity.type
_entity.pdbx_description
1 polymer ?
#
loop_
_entity_poly.entity_id
_entity_poly.type
_entity_poly.pdbx_seq_one_letter_code
_entity_poly.pdbx_strand_id
1 'polypeptide(L)'
;MRLLVLGFLLISLAGCATAAKQTNAPMSQYDNNTKHAIEPRPDGFLVSIYYSRYQFFPESDAVATACKQALTSIAHEHASKAGREIEQINEQAIRLSMGRNGLSGITSCSASAPAKWK
;
A
#
# COMPACT_ATOMS: atom_id res chain seq x y z
N MET A 1 47.08 -0.70 -4.34
CA MET A 1 46.12 -1.82 -4.47
C MET A 1 45.17 -1.95 -3.28
N ARG A 2 45.65 -2.02 -2.03
CA ARG A 2 44.78 -2.10 -0.82
C ARG A 2 43.77 -0.94 -0.65
N LEU A 3 44.17 0.30 -0.95
CA LEU A 3 43.29 1.48 -0.87
C LEU A 3 42.17 1.50 -1.93
N LEU A 4 42.44 0.96 -3.13
CA LEU A 4 41.44 0.84 -4.21
C LEU A 4 40.38 -0.22 -3.87
N VAL A 5 40.77 -1.32 -3.24
CA VAL A 5 39.86 -2.37 -2.78
C VAL A 5 38.94 -1.86 -1.66
N LEU A 6 39.46 -1.04 -0.74
CA LEU A 6 38.67 -0.44 0.34
C LEU A 6 37.62 0.56 -0.19
N GLY A 7 38.00 1.36 -1.20
CA GLY A 7 37.10 2.30 -1.86
C GLY A 7 35.96 1.59 -2.62
N PHE A 8 36.28 0.49 -3.31
CA PHE A 8 35.27 -0.30 -4.02
C PHE A 8 34.28 -0.98 -3.06
N LEU A 9 34.76 -1.44 -1.90
CA LEU A 9 33.92 -2.06 -0.88
C LEU A 9 32.90 -1.05 -0.30
N LEU A 10 33.33 0.17 0.01
CA LEU A 10 32.45 1.22 0.56
C LEU A 10 31.34 1.66 -0.41
N ILE A 11 31.59 1.65 -1.72
CA ILE A 11 30.60 2.03 -2.75
C ILE A 11 29.50 0.96 -2.88
N SER A 12 29.82 -0.31 -2.60
CA SER A 12 28.86 -1.42 -2.73
C SER A 12 27.78 -1.46 -1.63
N LEU A 13 27.92 -0.67 -0.56
CA LEU A 13 26.94 -0.62 0.55
C LEU A 13 25.85 0.45 0.38
N ALA A 14 25.89 1.26 -0.69
CA ALA A 14 24.95 2.38 -0.88
C ALA A 14 23.62 2.00 -1.59
N GLY A 15 23.22 0.73 -1.58
CA GLY A 15 21.96 0.26 -2.16
C GLY A 15 20.76 0.46 -1.23
N CYS A 16 20.25 1.69 -1.08
CA CYS A 16 19.01 1.93 -0.33
C CYS A 16 17.78 1.59 -1.19
N ALA A 17 17.19 0.41 -0.99
CA ALA A 17 15.86 0.09 -1.50
C ALA A 17 14.78 0.76 -0.65
N THR A 18 14.35 1.96 -1.02
CA THR A 18 13.21 2.64 -0.38
C THR A 18 11.89 2.05 -0.89
N ALA A 19 10.96 1.75 0.01
CA ALA A 19 9.64 1.24 -0.37
C ALA A 19 8.86 2.33 -1.13
N ALA A 20 8.31 1.99 -2.30
CA ALA A 20 7.57 2.93 -3.13
C ALA A 20 6.27 3.36 -2.43
N LYS A 21 6.10 4.66 -2.19
CA LYS A 21 4.82 5.25 -1.76
C LYS A 21 3.81 5.15 -2.91
N GLN A 22 2.63 4.61 -2.63
CA GLN A 22 1.57 4.41 -3.63
C GLN A 22 0.74 5.68 -3.89
N THR A 23 0.76 6.65 -2.98
CA THR A 23 0.09 7.95 -3.13
C THR A 23 0.84 9.04 -2.35
N ASN A 24 0.73 10.28 -2.82
CA ASN A 24 1.16 11.49 -2.11
C ASN A 24 -0.01 12.22 -1.45
N ALA A 25 -1.26 11.77 -1.66
CA ALA A 25 -2.43 12.38 -1.07
C ALA A 25 -2.43 12.19 0.46
N PRO A 26 -2.94 13.17 1.22
CA PRO A 26 -3.10 13.03 2.67
C PRO A 26 -4.08 11.89 2.95
N MET A 27 -3.65 10.93 3.76
CA MET A 27 -4.48 9.79 4.13
C MET A 27 -5.31 10.10 5.38
N SER A 28 -6.60 9.80 5.31
CA SER A 28 -7.55 9.84 6.42
C SER A 28 -7.63 8.49 7.13
N GLN A 29 -7.83 8.51 8.45
CA GLN A 29 -8.03 7.29 9.23
C GLN A 29 -9.35 6.63 8.82
N TYR A 30 -9.33 5.31 8.60
CA TYR A 30 -10.53 4.50 8.36
C TYR A 30 -10.90 3.69 9.61
N ASP A 31 -9.95 2.89 10.11
CA ASP A 31 -10.06 2.11 11.34
C ASP A 31 -8.72 2.14 12.10
N ASN A 32 -8.55 1.41 13.20
CA ASN A 32 -7.31 1.42 14.00
C ASN A 32 -6.03 1.03 13.24
N ASN A 33 -6.15 0.24 12.18
CA ASN A 33 -5.05 -0.32 11.40
C ASN A 33 -4.98 0.23 9.97
N THR A 34 -6.03 0.90 9.50
CA THR A 34 -6.19 1.31 8.09
C THR A 34 -6.29 2.82 7.95
N LYS A 35 -5.50 3.37 7.03
CA LYS A 35 -5.64 4.72 6.50
C LYS A 35 -5.96 4.65 5.01
N HIS A 36 -6.66 5.64 4.48
CA HIS A 36 -7.05 5.69 3.08
C HIS A 36 -6.95 7.10 2.50
N ALA A 37 -6.78 7.19 1.20
CA ALA A 37 -6.90 8.40 0.42
C ALA A 37 -7.72 8.10 -0.84
N ILE A 38 -8.54 9.06 -1.24
CA ILE A 38 -9.33 9.01 -2.47
C ILE A 38 -8.86 10.16 -3.35
N GLU A 39 -8.39 9.84 -4.55
CA GLU A 39 -7.96 10.83 -5.54
C GLU A 39 -8.93 10.79 -6.73
N PRO A 40 -9.72 11.86 -6.98
CA PRO A 40 -10.65 11.89 -8.10
C PRO A 40 -9.95 11.67 -9.45
N ARG A 41 -10.60 10.93 -10.35
CA ARG A 41 -10.15 10.71 -11.73
C ARG A 41 -11.32 10.96 -12.70
N PRO A 42 -11.07 11.30 -13.98
CA PRO A 42 -12.15 11.57 -14.94
C PRO A 42 -13.15 10.40 -15.09
N ASP A 43 -12.65 9.17 -15.02
CA ASP A 43 -13.40 7.92 -15.17
C ASP A 43 -13.80 7.26 -13.84
N GLY A 44 -13.51 7.91 -12.70
CA GLY A 44 -13.51 7.19 -11.44
C GLY A 44 -12.82 7.92 -10.30
N PHE A 45 -12.10 7.13 -9.52
CA PHE A 45 -11.17 7.61 -8.50
C PHE A 45 -10.08 6.57 -8.29
N LEU A 46 -8.93 7.01 -7.80
CA LEU A 46 -7.89 6.13 -7.29
C LEU A 46 -8.12 5.98 -5.79
N VAL A 47 -8.35 4.75 -5.33
CA VAL A 47 -8.30 4.41 -3.90
C VAL A 47 -6.89 3.99 -3.55
N SER A 48 -6.34 4.59 -2.50
CA SER A 48 -5.06 4.20 -1.93
C SER A 48 -5.23 3.95 -0.45
N ILE A 49 -4.67 2.87 0.07
CA ILE A 49 -4.72 2.53 1.48
C ILE A 49 -3.33 2.25 2.04
N TYR A 50 -3.22 2.43 3.35
CA TYR A 50 -2.11 1.96 4.16
C TYR A 50 -2.68 1.16 5.33
N TYR A 51 -2.43 -0.14 5.32
CA TYR A 51 -2.83 -1.07 6.37
C TYR A 51 -1.59 -1.50 7.15
N SER A 52 -1.64 -1.48 8.48
CA SER A 52 -0.55 -1.97 9.30
C SER A 52 -1.07 -2.63 10.58
N ARG A 53 -0.49 -3.78 10.92
CA ARG A 53 -0.79 -4.48 12.16
C ARG A 53 0.46 -5.13 12.76
N TYR A 54 0.48 -5.22 14.08
CA TYR A 54 1.46 -6.03 14.78
C TYR A 54 1.22 -7.51 14.52
N GLN A 55 2.29 -8.26 14.26
CA GLN A 55 2.24 -9.71 14.12
C GLN A 55 3.47 -10.35 14.77
N PHE A 56 3.23 -11.18 15.78
CA PHE A 56 4.29 -11.98 16.40
C PHE A 56 4.87 -12.99 15.40
N PHE A 57 4.01 -13.71 14.66
CA PHE A 57 4.39 -14.56 13.53
C PHE A 57 4.11 -13.87 12.19
N PRO A 58 5.06 -13.84 11.24
CA PRO A 58 4.87 -13.19 9.95
C PRO A 58 3.88 -13.96 9.07
N GLU A 59 2.61 -13.57 9.14
CA GLU A 59 1.58 -14.03 8.20
C GLU A 59 1.35 -12.96 7.14
N SER A 60 2.35 -12.76 6.28
CA SER A 60 2.31 -11.72 5.24
C SER A 60 1.12 -11.91 4.29
N ASP A 61 0.77 -13.14 3.94
CA ASP A 61 -0.38 -13.42 3.05
C ASP A 61 -1.72 -13.01 3.68
N ALA A 62 -1.86 -13.19 5.00
CA ALA A 62 -3.05 -12.74 5.72
C ALA A 62 -3.15 -11.21 5.74
N VAL A 63 -2.02 -10.51 5.88
CA VAL A 63 -1.97 -9.04 5.78
C VAL A 63 -2.29 -8.57 4.37
N ALA A 64 -1.72 -9.21 3.35
CA ALA A 64 -1.98 -8.89 1.95
C ALA A 64 -3.47 -9.03 1.62
N THR A 65 -4.09 -10.12 2.06
CA THR A 65 -5.51 -10.40 1.84
C THR A 65 -6.38 -9.36 2.55
N ALA A 66 -6.13 -9.10 3.84
CA ALA A 66 -6.86 -8.09 4.60
C ALA A 66 -6.74 -6.69 3.98
N CYS A 67 -5.54 -6.35 3.48
CA CYS A 67 -5.27 -5.09 2.80
C CYS A 67 -6.09 -4.96 1.50
N LYS A 68 -6.09 -5.98 0.63
CA LYS A 68 -6.90 -5.97 -0.60
C LYS A 68 -8.40 -5.90 -0.31
N GLN A 69 -8.87 -6.63 0.71
CA GLN A 69 -10.27 -6.59 1.14
C GLN A 69 -10.65 -5.19 1.63
N ALA A 70 -9.85 -4.59 2.52
CA ALA A 70 -10.08 -3.24 3.01
C ALA A 70 -10.11 -2.21 1.87
N LEU A 71 -9.19 -2.31 0.91
CA LEU A 71 -9.15 -1.43 -0.27
C LEU A 71 -10.47 -1.51 -1.05
N THR A 72 -10.96 -2.72 -1.28
CA THR A 72 -12.18 -2.97 -2.05
C THR A 72 -13.41 -2.47 -1.30
N SER A 73 -13.51 -2.77 0.00
CA SER A 73 -14.59 -2.27 0.86
C SER A 73 -14.66 -0.75 0.90
N ILE A 74 -13.52 -0.08 1.08
CA ILE A 74 -13.44 1.39 1.12
C ILE A 74 -13.86 2.00 -0.22
N ALA A 75 -13.46 1.38 -1.34
CA ALA A 75 -13.87 1.86 -2.66
C ALA A 75 -15.39 1.77 -2.86
N HIS A 76 -16.00 0.64 -2.51
CA HIS A 76 -17.44 0.49 -2.60
C HIS A 76 -18.19 1.41 -1.63
N GLU A 77 -17.70 1.58 -0.40
CA GLU A 77 -18.30 2.50 0.58
C GLU A 77 -18.24 3.96 0.08
N HIS A 78 -17.11 4.37 -0.50
CA HIS A 78 -16.98 5.69 -1.10
C HIS A 78 -17.96 5.89 -2.26
N ALA A 79 -18.08 4.88 -3.14
CA ALA A 79 -19.02 4.90 -4.25
C ALA A 79 -20.48 5.00 -3.78
N SER A 80 -20.87 4.19 -2.78
CA SER A 80 -22.19 4.25 -2.17
C SER A 80 -22.51 5.62 -1.55
N LYS A 81 -21.54 6.25 -0.87
CA LYS A 81 -21.69 7.62 -0.34
C LYS A 81 -21.83 8.67 -1.44
N ALA A 82 -21.19 8.45 -2.59
CA ALA A 82 -21.32 9.30 -3.76
C ALA A 82 -22.62 9.05 -4.54
N GLY A 83 -23.43 8.05 -4.15
CA GLY A 83 -24.65 7.68 -4.86
C GLY A 83 -24.39 7.07 -6.25
N ARG A 84 -23.20 6.48 -6.46
CA ARG A 84 -22.80 5.86 -7.73
C ARG A 84 -22.33 4.43 -7.51
N GLU A 85 -22.44 3.60 -8.54
CA GLU A 85 -21.82 2.27 -8.56
C GLU A 85 -20.45 2.33 -9.23
N ILE A 86 -19.56 1.42 -8.83
CA ILE A 86 -18.27 1.19 -9.49
C ILE A 86 -18.26 -0.19 -10.12
N GLU A 87 -17.45 -0.35 -11.16
CA GLU A 87 -17.08 -1.66 -11.69
C GLU A 87 -16.35 -2.49 -10.62
N GLN A 88 -16.38 -3.81 -10.76
CA GLN A 88 -15.61 -4.68 -9.88
C GLN A 88 -14.11 -4.37 -10.06
N ILE A 89 -13.44 -4.08 -8.94
CA ILE A 89 -12.00 -3.82 -8.96
C ILE A 89 -11.28 -5.11 -9.39
N ASN A 90 -10.53 -5.02 -10.48
CA ASN A 90 -9.67 -6.12 -10.90
C ASN A 90 -8.51 -6.26 -9.90
N GLU A 91 -8.42 -7.42 -9.23
CA GLU A 91 -7.35 -7.72 -8.27
C GLU A 91 -5.94 -7.62 -8.87
N GLN A 92 -5.77 -7.90 -10.17
CA GLN A 92 -4.48 -7.79 -10.84
C GLN A 92 -4.06 -6.34 -11.08
N ALA A 93 -5.02 -5.40 -11.07
CA ALA A 93 -4.75 -3.98 -11.18
C ALA A 93 -4.35 -3.35 -9.83
N ILE A 94 -4.50 -4.08 -8.72
CA ILE A 94 -4.12 -3.61 -7.38
C ILE A 94 -2.59 -3.59 -7.28
N ARG A 95 -2.02 -2.39 -7.15
CA ARG A 95 -0.60 -2.20 -6.87
C ARG A 95 -0.38 -2.41 -5.38
N LEU A 96 0.20 -3.55 -5.03
CA LEU A 96 0.48 -3.93 -3.65
C LEU A 96 1.97 -3.76 -3.34
N SER A 97 2.28 -3.10 -2.23
CA SER A 97 3.62 -3.00 -1.68
C SER A 97 3.57 -3.37 -0.21
N MET A 98 4.42 -4.31 0.21
CA MET A 98 4.46 -4.78 1.58
C MET A 98 5.81 -4.53 2.22
N GLY A 99 5.80 -4.35 3.53
CA GLY A 99 7.00 -4.22 4.34
C GLY A 99 6.81 -4.88 5.69
N ARG A 100 7.91 -5.32 6.30
CA ARG A 100 7.92 -5.75 7.69
C ARG A 100 9.04 -5.03 8.42
N ASN A 101 8.69 -4.43 9.55
CA ASN A 101 9.68 -3.91 10.46
C ASN A 101 10.02 -5.01 11.48
N GLY A 102 11.20 -5.60 11.35
CA GLY A 102 11.67 -6.68 12.22
C GLY A 102 11.90 -6.24 13.68
N LEU A 103 12.13 -4.94 13.93
CA LEU A 103 12.34 -4.42 15.28
C LEU A 103 11.01 -4.23 16.02
N SER A 104 9.99 -3.70 15.36
CA SER A 104 8.67 -3.48 15.98
C SER A 104 7.70 -4.65 15.82
N GLY A 105 8.02 -5.64 14.97
CA GLY A 105 7.11 -6.74 14.65
C GLY A 105 5.88 -6.31 13.85
N ILE A 106 5.88 -5.11 13.27
CA ILE A 106 4.76 -4.59 12.47
C ILE A 106 4.94 -5.01 11.02
N THR A 107 3.90 -5.63 10.48
CA THR A 107 3.76 -5.85 9.04
C THR A 107 2.84 -4.76 8.48
N SER A 108 3.29 -4.09 7.43
CA SER A 108 2.53 -3.06 6.74
C SER A 108 2.31 -3.41 5.28
N CYS A 109 1.22 -2.89 4.75
CA CYS A 109 0.77 -3.02 3.39
C CYS A 109 0.29 -1.67 2.88
N SER A 110 0.82 -1.25 1.74
CA SER A 110 0.28 -0.15 0.94
C SER A 110 -0.34 -0.74 -0.30
N ALA A 111 -1.61 -0.42 -0.57
CA ALA A 111 -2.28 -0.86 -1.78
C ALA A 111 -2.94 0.32 -2.49
N SER A 112 -2.94 0.33 -3.82
CA SER A 112 -3.72 1.28 -4.60
C SER A 112 -4.37 0.62 -5.81
N ALA A 113 -5.57 1.07 -6.17
CA ALA A 113 -6.28 0.59 -7.34
C ALA A 113 -7.19 1.68 -7.93
N PRO A 114 -7.31 1.74 -9.27
CA PRO A 114 -8.32 2.58 -9.90
C PRO A 114 -9.70 1.92 -9.74
N ALA A 115 -10.67 2.68 -9.25
CA ALA A 115 -12.08 2.31 -9.24
C ALA A 115 -12.80 3.15 -10.30
N LYS A 116 -13.38 2.48 -11.29
CA LYS A 116 -14.10 3.12 -12.39
C LYS A 116 -15.58 3.19 -12.07
N TRP A 117 -16.20 4.30 -12.41
CA TRP A 117 -17.65 4.41 -12.32
C TRP A 117 -18.31 3.48 -13.33
N LYS A 118 -19.47 2.96 -12.95
CA LYS A 118 -20.37 2.25 -13.84
C LYS A 118 -21.22 3.21 -14.67
#